data_AF-A0AAN6Y343-F1
#
_entry.id   AF-A0AAN6Y343-F1
#
_cell.length_a   1.000
_cell.length_b   1.000
_cell.length_c   1.000
_cell.angle_alpha   90.00
_cell.angle_beta   90.00
_cell.angle_gamma   90.00
#
_symmetry.space_group_name_H-M   'P 1'
#
loop_
_entity.id
_entity.type
_entity.pdbx_description
1 polymer ?
#
loop_
_entity_poly.entity_id
_entity_poly.type
_entity_poly.pdbx_seq_one_letter_code
_entity_poly.pdbx_strand_id
1 'polypeptide(L)'
;MFTSLASQYIFLSAQVHKHPYLVITLLLLALPLLLTYALSTYLFHRAISTAKTNAAANNGLASPTPALPYWIPFLGHTISLVFETSRFMRRLASTYGNMPVKLYFMADTGLSREDQLRGEIDELSGVLPQPNPGWEHLPDHKRWNLREHAVYGAHLSSSAQESILGARLAEGFTRDLLSWAAEHGEGWIDVPDLTKFLRENLFIAATSALYEDELLGSIAPDLPKDYWDWLDQMPRLFRRLPRWMIPGAYAARERTLDSLMKWDEAKRRGGAPSKGQLEWDPLHGSTLTQARTVMFDEFGIGREGSALFHSAMLFALTPNATYATIWALLHILREGPNLISRVLAESAPYFQEPNSLSIRDTTELSRLPLLSSIFMETLRLRAASPVGRTPIDDTFYLSSPSPPLNIKWKLDKDVHIISSSWLGGHDASFWNEGPILAASDKPAHPVDTFWAERFLEYPDDPFSGPVKKKNVVHTASLANMKEKTSSGDKKAKLVTQGTSSHWFPLAGG
;
A
#
# COMPACT_ATOMS: atom_id res chain seq x y z
N MET A 1 19.43 -31.63 -33.95
CA MET A 1 19.53 -30.71 -32.79
C MET A 1 20.93 -30.67 -32.16
N PHE A 2 21.61 -31.82 -31.95
CA PHE A 2 22.96 -31.85 -31.36
C PHE A 2 24.07 -31.18 -32.19
N THR A 3 23.96 -31.14 -33.52
CA THR A 3 24.99 -30.55 -34.40
C THR A 3 25.02 -29.02 -34.39
N SER A 4 23.92 -28.35 -34.02
CA SER A 4 23.82 -26.88 -33.95
C SER A 4 24.41 -26.30 -32.66
N LEU A 5 24.27 -27.00 -31.54
CA LEU A 5 24.89 -26.61 -30.27
C LEU A 5 26.42 -26.80 -30.30
N ALA A 6 26.91 -27.89 -30.90
CA ALA A 6 28.34 -28.13 -31.03
C ALA A 6 29.04 -27.09 -31.93
N SER A 7 28.40 -26.68 -33.03
CA SER A 7 28.95 -25.65 -33.93
C SER A 7 28.90 -24.25 -33.32
N GLN A 8 27.87 -23.90 -32.53
CA GLN A 8 27.87 -22.67 -31.72
C GLN A 8 28.96 -22.69 -30.64
N TYR A 9 29.19 -23.83 -29.96
CA TYR A 9 30.26 -23.98 -28.96
C TYR A 9 31.66 -23.86 -29.57
N ILE A 10 31.89 -24.49 -30.74
CA ILE A 10 33.17 -24.40 -31.47
C ILE A 10 33.41 -22.97 -31.98
N PHE A 11 32.36 -22.27 -32.42
CA PHE A 11 32.48 -20.88 -32.86
C PHE A 11 32.77 -19.92 -31.69
N LEU A 12 32.15 -20.14 -30.52
CA LEU A 12 32.46 -19.40 -29.30
C LEU A 12 33.90 -19.67 -28.83
N SER A 13 34.35 -20.93 -28.84
CA SER A 13 35.71 -21.29 -28.40
C SER A 13 36.80 -20.76 -29.34
N ALA A 14 36.54 -20.76 -30.65
CA ALA A 14 37.45 -20.20 -31.66
C ALA A 14 37.58 -18.68 -31.57
N GLN A 15 36.52 -17.96 -31.18
CA GLN A 15 36.55 -16.51 -30.92
C GLN A 15 37.29 -16.18 -29.61
N VAL A 16 37.10 -17.00 -28.57
CA VAL A 16 37.78 -16.87 -27.27
C VAL A 16 39.31 -16.96 -27.40
N HIS A 17 39.83 -17.83 -28.26
CA HIS A 17 41.28 -17.93 -28.52
C HIS A 17 41.89 -16.71 -29.22
N LYS A 18 41.10 -15.91 -29.94
CA LYS A 18 41.59 -14.69 -30.63
C LYS A 18 41.62 -13.46 -29.72
N HIS A 19 40.93 -13.50 -28.58
CA HIS A 19 40.86 -12.40 -27.63
C HIS A 19 41.10 -12.89 -26.18
N PRO A 20 42.27 -13.47 -25.86
CA PRO A 20 42.57 -13.98 -24.52
C PRO A 20 42.45 -12.88 -23.46
N TYR A 21 42.80 -11.64 -23.81
CA TYR A 21 42.63 -10.49 -22.94
C TYR A 21 41.16 -10.21 -22.60
N LEU A 22 40.22 -10.39 -23.54
CA LEU A 22 38.78 -10.22 -23.26
C LEU A 22 38.29 -11.25 -22.25
N VAL A 23 38.70 -12.52 -22.39
CA VAL A 23 38.32 -13.58 -21.45
C VAL A 23 38.95 -13.37 -20.09
N ILE A 24 40.24 -12.99 -20.03
CA ILE A 24 40.91 -12.65 -18.77
C ILE A 24 40.22 -11.45 -18.12
N THR A 25 39.86 -10.40 -18.88
CA THR A 25 39.12 -9.25 -18.36
C THR A 25 37.75 -9.66 -17.83
N LEU A 26 36.98 -10.46 -18.55
CA LEU A 26 35.68 -10.96 -18.07
C LEU A 26 35.81 -11.81 -16.82
N LEU A 27 36.83 -12.67 -16.74
CA LEU A 27 37.12 -13.47 -15.54
C LEU A 27 37.54 -12.60 -14.35
N LEU A 28 38.39 -11.58 -14.57
CA LEU A 28 38.78 -10.63 -13.54
C LEU A 28 37.60 -9.78 -13.05
N LEU A 29 36.66 -9.45 -13.92
CA LEU A 29 35.41 -8.76 -13.54
C LEU A 29 34.43 -9.70 -12.82
N ALA A 30 34.37 -10.98 -13.19
CA ALA A 30 33.50 -11.97 -12.56
C ALA A 30 34.02 -12.49 -11.21
N LEU A 31 35.35 -12.56 -11.04
CA LEU A 31 35.99 -13.07 -9.82
C LEU A 31 35.50 -12.38 -8.52
N PRO A 32 35.48 -11.04 -8.40
CA PRO A 32 34.96 -10.39 -7.19
C PRO A 32 33.49 -10.71 -6.94
N LEU A 33 32.68 -10.87 -7.99
CA LEU A 33 31.27 -11.24 -7.86
C LEU A 33 31.09 -12.68 -7.35
N LEU A 34 31.86 -13.62 -7.91
CA LEU A 34 31.86 -15.02 -7.49
C LEU A 34 32.37 -15.18 -6.05
N LEU A 35 33.46 -14.49 -5.69
CA LEU A 35 34.01 -14.50 -4.33
C LEU A 35 33.02 -13.90 -3.33
N THR A 36 32.34 -12.82 -3.70
CA THR A 36 31.32 -12.19 -2.86
C THR A 36 30.13 -13.11 -2.65
N TYR A 37 29.67 -13.79 -3.71
CA TYR A 37 28.60 -14.77 -3.61
C TYR A 37 28.99 -15.97 -2.75
N ALA A 38 30.20 -16.52 -2.94
CA ALA A 38 30.69 -17.65 -2.15
C ALA A 38 30.84 -17.29 -0.67
N LEU A 39 31.45 -16.14 -0.38
CA LEU A 39 31.64 -15.66 1.00
C LEU A 39 30.30 -15.35 1.68
N SER A 40 29.40 -14.61 1.02
CA SER A 40 28.08 -14.30 1.59
C SER A 40 27.23 -15.55 1.81
N THR A 41 27.31 -16.56 0.92
CA THR A 41 26.69 -17.88 1.11
C THR A 41 27.22 -18.60 2.33
N TYR A 42 28.55 -18.63 2.51
CA TYR A 42 29.17 -19.21 3.70
C TYR A 42 28.70 -18.51 4.99
N LEU A 43 28.70 -17.17 5.00
CA LEU A 43 28.27 -16.38 6.16
C LEU A 43 26.78 -16.58 6.48
N PHE A 44 25.93 -16.70 5.47
CA PHE A 44 24.50 -17.00 5.63
C PHE A 44 24.27 -18.34 6.35
N HIS A 45 24.90 -19.42 5.88
CA HIS A 45 24.75 -20.74 6.50
C HIS A 45 25.36 -20.79 7.90
N ARG A 46 26.49 -20.11 8.12
CA ARG A 46 27.07 -19.97 9.45
C ARG A 46 26.12 -19.24 10.41
N ALA A 47 25.49 -18.15 9.96
CA ALA A 47 24.52 -17.40 10.76
C ALA A 47 23.31 -18.25 11.17
N ILE A 48 22.74 -19.03 10.24
CA ILE A 48 21.65 -19.98 10.55
C ILE A 48 22.07 -21.00 11.59
N SER A 49 23.27 -21.59 11.43
CA SER A 49 23.78 -22.57 12.38
C SER A 49 23.93 -21.97 13.78
N THR A 50 24.55 -20.79 13.88
CA THR A 50 24.71 -20.06 15.15
C THR A 50 23.36 -19.70 15.77
N ALA A 51 22.41 -19.22 14.97
CA ALA A 51 21.07 -18.86 15.43
C ALA A 51 20.32 -20.05 16.03
N LYS A 52 20.43 -21.25 15.41
CA LYS A 52 19.85 -22.49 15.96
C LYS A 52 20.49 -22.89 17.28
N THR A 53 21.82 -22.82 17.38
CA THR A 53 22.56 -23.10 18.63
C THR A 53 22.14 -22.14 19.75
N ASN A 54 22.05 -20.84 19.44
CA ASN A 54 21.63 -19.82 20.39
C ASN A 54 20.17 -20.03 20.84
N ALA A 55 19.26 -20.33 19.91
CA ALA A 55 17.87 -20.61 20.26
C ALA A 55 17.73 -21.82 21.19
N ALA A 56 18.52 -22.87 20.97
CA ALA A 56 18.54 -24.04 21.85
C ALA A 56 19.09 -23.72 23.25
N ALA A 57 20.08 -22.83 23.35
CA ALA A 57 20.69 -22.44 24.63
C ALA A 57 19.87 -21.38 25.41
N ASN A 58 19.14 -20.51 24.71
CA ASN A 58 18.56 -19.28 25.27
C ASN A 58 17.03 -19.23 25.14
N ASN A 59 16.33 -20.30 25.53
CA ASN A 59 14.85 -20.34 25.54
C ASN A 59 14.19 -19.86 24.23
N GLY A 60 14.76 -20.24 23.08
CA GLY A 60 14.24 -19.87 21.75
C GLY A 60 14.75 -18.54 21.18
N LEU A 61 15.64 -17.80 21.88
CA LEU A 61 16.21 -16.55 21.36
C LEU A 61 17.28 -16.83 20.29
N ALA A 62 17.00 -16.44 19.04
CA ALA A 62 17.89 -16.59 17.89
C ALA A 62 18.63 -15.29 17.54
N SER A 63 19.92 -15.41 17.28
CA SER A 63 20.80 -14.35 16.77
C SER A 63 22.05 -14.96 16.13
N PRO A 64 22.66 -14.37 15.10
CA PRO A 64 22.21 -13.17 14.37
C PRO A 64 21.16 -13.50 13.30
N THR A 65 20.42 -12.48 12.86
CA THR A 65 19.52 -12.61 11.70
C THR A 65 20.34 -12.84 10.42
N PRO A 66 20.05 -13.89 9.63
CA PRO A 66 20.89 -14.26 8.50
C PRO A 66 20.73 -13.28 7.33
N ALA A 67 21.86 -12.84 6.77
CA ALA A 67 21.88 -11.97 5.59
C ALA A 67 21.94 -12.76 4.30
N LEU A 68 21.04 -12.47 3.37
CA LEU A 68 20.91 -13.24 2.15
C LEU A 68 22.16 -13.14 1.26
N PRO A 69 22.56 -14.24 0.60
CA PRO A 69 23.69 -14.22 -0.32
C PRO A 69 23.45 -13.29 -1.51
N TYR A 70 24.47 -12.53 -1.90
CA TYR A 70 24.41 -11.56 -2.99
C TYR A 70 25.65 -11.59 -3.86
N TRP A 71 25.49 -11.13 -5.11
CA TRP A 71 26.53 -11.19 -6.13
C TRP A 71 27.38 -9.92 -6.17
N ILE A 72 26.76 -8.75 -6.03
CA ILE A 72 27.41 -7.48 -6.33
C ILE A 72 27.79 -6.77 -5.03
N PRO A 73 29.10 -6.59 -4.76
CA PRO A 73 29.55 -5.76 -3.65
C PRO A 73 28.89 -4.38 -3.65
N PHE A 74 28.60 -3.84 -2.48
CA PHE A 74 27.95 -2.54 -2.25
C PHE A 74 26.50 -2.41 -2.73
N LEU A 75 26.13 -2.98 -3.89
CA LEU A 75 24.74 -2.97 -4.39
C LEU A 75 23.86 -4.04 -3.74
N GLY A 76 24.43 -5.16 -3.28
CA GLY A 76 23.68 -6.23 -2.64
C GLY A 76 22.52 -6.75 -3.51
N HIS A 77 21.29 -6.54 -3.04
CA HIS A 77 20.04 -6.96 -3.65
C HIS A 77 19.33 -5.84 -4.42
N THR A 78 19.94 -4.66 -4.58
CA THR A 78 19.30 -3.49 -5.22
C THR A 78 18.71 -3.83 -6.59
N ILE A 79 19.44 -4.54 -7.46
CA ILE A 79 18.95 -4.87 -8.81
C ILE A 79 17.68 -5.74 -8.74
N SER A 80 17.70 -6.78 -7.90
CA SER A 80 16.53 -7.66 -7.70
C SER A 80 15.34 -6.91 -7.11
N LEU A 81 15.59 -6.00 -6.17
CA LEU A 81 14.54 -5.19 -5.53
C LEU A 81 13.99 -4.09 -6.44
N VAL A 82 14.78 -3.56 -7.37
CA VAL A 82 14.39 -2.45 -8.27
C VAL A 82 13.68 -2.96 -9.53
N PHE A 83 14.14 -4.09 -10.08
CA PHE A 83 13.66 -4.60 -11.37
C PHE A 83 12.80 -5.87 -11.28
N GLU A 84 12.91 -6.66 -10.20
CA GLU A 84 12.21 -7.94 -10.07
C GLU A 84 11.51 -8.12 -8.71
N THR A 85 11.11 -7.03 -8.05
CA THR A 85 10.63 -7.02 -6.65
C THR A 85 9.64 -8.15 -6.35
N SER A 86 8.57 -8.28 -7.14
CA SER A 86 7.53 -9.28 -6.88
C SER A 86 8.02 -10.72 -7.02
N ARG A 87 8.86 -11.00 -8.03
CA ARG A 87 9.43 -12.35 -8.23
C ARG A 87 10.42 -12.66 -7.11
N PHE A 88 11.26 -11.70 -6.77
CA PHE A 88 12.23 -11.81 -5.69
C PHE A 88 11.55 -12.08 -4.35
N MET A 89 10.57 -11.26 -3.95
CA MET A 89 9.85 -11.43 -2.69
C MET A 89 9.08 -12.75 -2.61
N ARG A 90 8.40 -13.18 -3.70
CA ARG A 90 7.74 -14.49 -3.74
C ARG A 90 8.72 -15.65 -3.55
N ARG A 91 9.90 -15.59 -4.17
CA ARG A 91 10.96 -16.59 -3.99
C ARG A 91 11.47 -16.61 -2.56
N LEU A 92 11.64 -15.45 -1.92
CA LEU A 92 12.04 -15.38 -0.52
C LEU A 92 11.00 -16.03 0.40
N ALA A 93 9.73 -15.66 0.23
CA ALA A 93 8.62 -16.22 1.00
C ALA A 93 8.52 -17.75 0.82
N SER A 94 8.63 -18.26 -0.41
CA SER A 94 8.56 -19.70 -0.66
C SER A 94 9.76 -20.48 -0.13
N THR A 95 10.94 -19.85 -0.06
CA THR A 95 12.20 -20.52 0.35
C THR A 95 12.39 -20.50 1.86
N TYR A 96 12.04 -19.38 2.51
CA TYR A 96 12.37 -19.12 3.91
C TYR A 96 11.15 -19.01 4.82
N GLY A 97 9.93 -18.99 4.26
CA GLY A 97 8.69 -18.85 5.04
C GLY A 97 8.73 -17.58 5.90
N ASN A 98 8.43 -17.76 7.20
CA ASN A 98 8.37 -16.70 8.20
C ASN A 98 9.72 -16.44 8.90
N MET A 99 10.84 -16.90 8.34
CA MET A 99 12.16 -16.57 8.86
C MET A 99 12.56 -15.16 8.40
N PRO A 100 12.90 -14.22 9.32
CA PRO A 100 13.43 -12.94 8.92
C PRO A 100 14.79 -13.11 8.23
N VAL A 101 14.99 -12.35 7.16
CA VAL A 101 16.21 -12.35 6.35
C VAL A 101 16.68 -10.92 6.14
N LYS A 102 17.97 -10.67 6.31
CA LYS A 102 18.57 -9.35 6.11
C LYS A 102 18.90 -9.16 4.63
N LEU A 103 18.40 -8.07 4.06
CA LEU A 103 18.66 -7.65 2.68
C LEU A 103 19.55 -6.42 2.69
N TYR A 104 20.60 -6.43 1.88
CA TYR A 104 21.38 -5.24 1.56
C TYR A 104 20.82 -4.57 0.31
N PHE A 105 20.54 -3.29 0.36
CA PHE A 105 20.23 -2.49 -0.83
C PHE A 105 20.84 -1.10 -0.64
N MET A 106 21.41 -0.57 -1.72
CA MET A 106 21.81 0.81 -1.79
C MET A 106 20.57 1.70 -1.83
N ALA A 107 20.38 2.49 -0.77
CA ALA A 107 19.41 3.58 -0.73
C ALA A 107 20.16 4.88 -1.04
N ASP A 108 19.85 5.51 -2.16
CA ASP A 108 20.18 6.91 -2.38
C ASP A 108 18.83 7.63 -2.56
N THR A 109 18.53 8.56 -1.67
CA THR A 109 17.27 9.31 -1.66
C THR A 109 17.26 10.40 -2.74
N GLY A 110 18.44 10.77 -3.27
CA GLY A 110 18.59 11.90 -4.19
C GLY A 110 18.40 13.28 -3.58
N LEU A 111 18.18 13.31 -2.27
CA LEU A 111 18.13 14.53 -1.48
C LEU A 111 19.55 15.04 -1.25
N SER A 112 19.70 16.35 -1.11
CA SER A 112 20.98 16.93 -0.68
C SER A 112 21.37 16.37 0.70
N ARG A 113 22.65 16.39 1.07
CA ARG A 113 23.04 15.94 2.42
C ARG A 113 22.34 16.73 3.52
N GLU A 114 22.07 18.01 3.27
CA GLU A 114 21.31 18.85 4.18
C GLU A 114 19.86 18.37 4.34
N ASP A 115 19.16 18.09 3.23
CA ASP A 115 17.78 17.60 3.27
C ASP A 115 17.68 16.19 3.86
N GLN A 116 18.68 15.33 3.60
CA GLN A 116 18.79 14.03 4.26
C GLN A 116 18.92 14.19 5.78
N LEU A 117 19.79 15.10 6.23
CA LEU A 117 19.96 15.37 7.66
C LEU A 117 18.67 15.93 8.28
N ARG A 118 17.93 16.79 7.58
CA ARG A 118 16.63 17.28 8.04
C ARG A 118 15.62 16.14 8.18
N GLY A 119 15.55 15.26 7.18
CA GLY A 119 14.71 14.05 7.24
C GLY A 119 15.11 13.10 8.37
N GLU A 120 16.41 12.85 8.54
CA GLU A 120 16.95 12.04 9.64
C GLU A 120 16.58 12.64 11.01
N ILE A 121 16.78 13.95 11.22
CA ILE A 121 16.40 14.65 12.45
C ILE A 121 14.91 14.45 12.74
N ASP A 122 14.09 14.60 11.70
CA ASP A 122 12.66 14.57 11.85
C ASP A 122 12.11 13.16 12.13
N GLU A 123 12.63 12.14 11.45
CA GLU A 123 12.35 10.73 11.73
C GLU A 123 12.79 10.34 13.15
N LEU A 124 13.99 10.75 13.55
CA LEU A 124 14.58 10.34 14.83
C LEU A 124 13.97 11.10 16.01
N SER A 125 13.50 12.33 15.84
CA SER A 125 12.85 13.10 16.92
C SER A 125 11.45 12.57 17.28
N GLY A 126 10.80 11.83 16.37
CA GLY A 126 9.51 11.18 16.58
C GLY A 126 8.29 12.12 16.46
N VAL A 127 7.09 11.50 16.44
CA VAL A 127 5.80 12.19 16.21
C VAL A 127 5.04 12.58 17.49
N LEU A 128 5.53 12.15 18.67
CA LEU A 128 4.84 12.36 19.94
C LEU A 128 5.24 13.69 20.61
N PRO A 129 4.41 14.27 21.50
CA PRO A 129 4.77 15.49 22.22
C PRO A 129 6.11 15.40 22.95
N GLN A 130 6.39 14.28 23.63
CA GLN A 130 7.75 14.00 24.09
C GLN A 130 8.62 13.56 22.91
N PRO A 131 9.77 14.22 22.66
CA PRO A 131 10.76 13.73 21.71
C PRO A 131 11.30 12.36 22.10
N ASN A 132 11.76 11.60 21.11
CA ASN A 132 12.48 10.36 21.36
C ASN A 132 13.78 10.60 22.14
N PRO A 133 14.32 9.58 22.85
CA PRO A 133 15.57 9.69 23.58
C PRO A 133 16.73 10.23 22.73
N GLY A 134 17.43 11.24 23.24
CA GLY A 134 18.53 11.92 22.53
C GLY A 134 18.11 13.15 21.72
N TRP A 135 16.80 13.42 21.58
CA TRP A 135 16.24 14.55 20.84
C TRP A 135 15.49 15.56 21.72
N GLU A 136 15.63 15.47 23.04
CA GLU A 136 14.93 16.31 24.02
C GLU A 136 15.29 17.81 23.90
N HIS A 137 16.42 18.11 23.26
CA HIS A 137 16.90 19.46 23.02
C HIS A 137 16.23 20.14 21.80
N LEU A 138 15.56 19.38 20.94
CA LEU A 138 14.95 19.90 19.72
C LEU A 138 13.56 20.49 20.03
N PRO A 139 13.33 21.79 19.80
CA PRO A 139 12.03 22.41 20.08
C PRO A 139 10.96 21.95 19.08
N ASP A 140 9.71 21.91 19.52
CA ASP A 140 8.57 21.40 18.73
C ASP A 140 8.38 22.08 17.37
N HIS A 141 8.68 23.38 17.24
CA HIS A 141 8.59 24.09 15.97
C HIS A 141 9.65 23.67 14.93
N LYS A 142 10.60 22.80 15.30
CA LYS A 142 11.58 22.19 14.39
C LYS A 142 11.30 20.71 14.12
N ARG A 143 10.22 20.16 14.67
CA ARG A 143 9.81 18.76 14.53
C ARG A 143 8.67 18.68 13.52
N TRP A 144 9.02 18.54 12.25
CA TRP A 144 8.08 18.49 11.15
C TRP A 144 7.09 17.32 11.31
N ASN A 145 7.57 16.11 11.59
CA ASN A 145 6.75 14.91 11.79
C ASN A 145 5.76 15.06 12.95
N LEU A 146 6.15 15.72 14.05
CA LEU A 146 5.22 16.07 15.14
C LEU A 146 4.08 16.96 14.63
N ARG A 147 4.42 18.01 13.88
CA ARG A 147 3.45 18.97 13.35
C ARG A 147 2.56 18.35 12.27
N GLU A 148 3.14 17.60 11.34
CA GLU A 148 2.44 16.91 10.28
C GLU A 148 1.49 15.84 10.86
N HIS A 149 1.94 15.06 11.84
CA HIS A 149 1.11 14.08 12.54
C HIS A 149 -0.07 14.76 13.26
N ALA A 150 0.18 15.88 13.94
CA ALA A 150 -0.89 16.65 14.61
C ALA A 150 -1.92 17.21 13.59
N VAL A 151 -1.45 17.74 12.45
CA VAL A 151 -2.31 18.25 11.37
C VAL A 151 -3.18 17.12 10.80
N TYR A 152 -2.59 15.99 10.38
CA TYR A 152 -3.40 14.89 9.87
C TYR A 152 -4.33 14.30 10.92
N GLY A 153 -3.89 14.15 12.18
CA GLY A 153 -4.75 13.67 13.26
C GLY A 153 -5.96 14.58 13.51
N ALA A 154 -5.78 15.89 13.50
CA ALA A 154 -6.87 16.85 13.69
C ALA A 154 -7.84 16.89 12.50
N HIS A 155 -7.31 16.79 11.28
CA HIS A 155 -8.06 17.09 10.06
C HIS A 155 -8.48 15.87 9.23
N LEU A 156 -8.00 14.66 9.56
CA LEU A 156 -8.43 13.40 8.94
C LEU A 156 -9.03 12.39 9.92
N SER A 157 -8.80 12.52 11.24
CA SER A 157 -9.26 11.53 12.23
C SER A 157 -10.35 12.05 13.17
N SER A 158 -10.77 13.31 13.02
CA SER A 158 -11.94 13.80 13.74
C SER A 158 -13.20 13.41 12.99
N SER A 159 -14.20 12.90 13.72
CA SER A 159 -15.46 12.41 13.13
C SER A 159 -16.19 13.45 12.28
N ALA A 160 -16.07 14.73 12.64
CA ALA A 160 -16.65 15.83 11.87
C ALA A 160 -15.94 16.03 10.51
N GLN A 161 -14.61 16.04 10.50
CA GLN A 161 -13.83 16.19 9.27
C GLN A 161 -13.95 14.98 8.35
N GLU A 162 -13.92 13.77 8.90
CA GLU A 162 -14.17 12.54 8.15
C GLU A 162 -15.53 12.58 7.45
N SER A 163 -16.58 12.96 8.19
CA SER A 163 -17.94 13.07 7.67
C SER A 163 -18.04 14.07 6.52
N ILE A 164 -17.42 15.25 6.67
CA ILE A 164 -17.51 16.32 5.67
C ILE A 164 -16.70 16.02 4.43
N LEU A 165 -15.48 15.52 4.56
CA LEU A 165 -14.68 15.09 3.40
C LEU A 165 -15.37 13.94 2.66
N GLY A 166 -15.94 12.98 3.40
CA GLY A 166 -16.74 11.90 2.82
C GLY A 166 -17.99 12.40 2.09
N ALA A 167 -18.72 13.36 2.68
CA ALA A 167 -19.88 13.99 2.06
C ALA A 167 -19.49 14.77 0.80
N ARG A 168 -18.43 15.59 0.83
CA ARG A 168 -17.94 16.35 -0.33
C ARG A 168 -17.47 15.44 -1.46
N LEU A 169 -16.77 14.36 -1.14
CA LEU A 169 -16.39 13.34 -2.12
C LEU A 169 -17.62 12.72 -2.78
N ALA A 170 -18.62 12.32 -1.99
CA ALA A 170 -19.85 11.73 -2.48
C ALA A 170 -20.66 12.71 -3.34
N GLU A 171 -20.83 13.96 -2.89
CA GLU A 171 -21.52 15.02 -3.62
C GLU A 171 -20.85 15.30 -4.96
N GLY A 172 -19.52 15.49 -4.96
CA GLY A 172 -18.75 15.73 -6.18
C GLY A 172 -18.84 14.57 -7.16
N PHE A 173 -18.66 13.34 -6.69
CA PHE A 173 -18.73 12.15 -7.53
C PHE A 173 -20.14 11.95 -8.12
N THR A 174 -21.20 12.12 -7.32
CA THR A 174 -22.59 12.03 -7.80
C THR A 174 -22.91 13.12 -8.81
N ARG A 175 -22.50 14.38 -8.55
CA ARG A 175 -22.69 15.51 -9.46
C ARG A 175 -22.06 15.25 -10.82
N ASP A 176 -20.82 14.79 -10.83
CA ASP A 176 -20.06 14.59 -12.06
C ASP A 176 -20.63 13.39 -12.86
N LEU A 177 -21.04 12.32 -12.18
CA LEU A 177 -21.69 11.17 -12.80
C LEU A 177 -23.07 11.51 -13.39
N LEU A 178 -23.87 12.33 -12.70
CA LEU A 178 -25.16 12.80 -13.21
C LEU A 178 -25.00 13.74 -14.42
N SER A 179 -24.00 14.62 -14.38
CA SER A 179 -23.66 15.48 -15.52
C SER A 179 -23.26 14.65 -16.73
N TRP A 180 -22.38 13.66 -16.53
CA TRP A 180 -21.98 12.74 -17.59
C TRP A 180 -23.17 11.96 -18.16
N ALA A 181 -24.07 11.45 -17.32
CA ALA A 181 -25.26 10.74 -17.77
C ALA A 181 -26.21 11.64 -18.58
N ALA A 182 -26.39 12.90 -18.17
CA ALA A 182 -27.21 13.87 -18.88
C ALA A 182 -26.67 14.20 -20.28
N GLU A 183 -25.35 14.25 -20.44
CA GLU A 183 -24.69 14.50 -21.73
C GLU A 183 -24.85 13.33 -22.73
N HIS A 184 -24.96 12.10 -22.24
CA HIS A 184 -25.01 10.90 -23.07
C HIS A 184 -26.43 10.34 -23.28
N GLY A 185 -27.42 10.87 -22.56
CA GLY A 185 -28.83 10.54 -22.73
C GLY A 185 -29.26 9.22 -22.07
N GLU A 186 -30.49 8.79 -22.37
CA GLU A 186 -31.06 7.57 -21.82
C GLU A 186 -30.64 6.34 -22.65
N GLY A 187 -30.04 5.32 -22.01
CA GLY A 187 -29.70 4.05 -22.65
C GLY A 187 -28.44 3.41 -22.11
N TRP A 188 -28.10 2.23 -22.64
CA TRP A 188 -26.81 1.61 -22.37
C TRP A 188 -25.72 2.31 -23.17
N ILE A 189 -24.65 2.71 -22.48
CA ILE A 189 -23.47 3.34 -23.06
C ILE A 189 -22.30 2.39 -22.87
N ASP A 190 -21.57 2.13 -23.95
CA ASP A 190 -20.34 1.36 -23.88
C ASP A 190 -19.22 2.23 -23.29
N VAL A 191 -18.78 1.89 -22.07
CA VAL A 191 -17.59 2.46 -21.43
C VAL A 191 -16.40 1.54 -21.73
N PRO A 192 -15.42 1.95 -22.57
CA PRO A 192 -14.37 1.04 -23.03
C PRO A 192 -13.44 0.54 -21.92
N ASP A 193 -13.23 1.37 -20.88
CA ASP A 193 -12.37 1.04 -19.74
C ASP A 193 -13.01 1.57 -18.45
N LEU A 194 -13.67 0.68 -17.71
CA LEU A 194 -14.30 0.97 -16.42
C LEU A 194 -13.29 1.48 -15.38
N THR A 195 -12.05 0.96 -15.41
CA THR A 195 -11.01 1.36 -14.44
C THR A 195 -10.59 2.79 -14.71
N LYS A 196 -10.34 3.13 -15.98
CA LYS A 196 -10.00 4.49 -16.39
C LYS A 196 -11.14 5.46 -16.09
N PHE A 197 -12.37 5.09 -16.42
CA PHE A 197 -13.54 5.91 -16.14
C PHE A 197 -13.68 6.21 -14.63
N LEU A 198 -13.64 5.18 -13.79
CA LEU A 198 -13.80 5.35 -12.34
C LEU A 198 -12.62 6.11 -11.72
N ARG A 199 -11.38 5.81 -12.12
CA ARG A 199 -10.20 6.48 -11.53
C ARG A 199 -10.18 7.97 -11.84
N GLU A 200 -10.60 8.38 -13.03
CA GLU A 200 -10.63 9.79 -13.42
C GLU A 200 -11.70 10.55 -12.63
N ASN A 201 -12.92 10.02 -12.57
CA ASN A 201 -14.02 10.65 -11.83
C ASN A 201 -13.79 10.68 -10.31
N LEU A 202 -13.27 9.59 -9.73
CA LEU A 202 -12.92 9.55 -8.29
C LEU A 202 -11.79 10.51 -7.95
N PHE A 203 -10.79 10.64 -8.83
CA PHE A 203 -9.71 11.60 -8.62
C PHE A 203 -10.20 13.05 -8.64
N ILE A 204 -11.08 13.40 -9.57
CA ILE A 204 -11.68 14.74 -9.66
C ILE A 204 -12.44 15.04 -8.38
N ALA A 205 -13.38 14.17 -7.98
CA ALA A 205 -14.18 14.35 -6.78
C ALA A 205 -13.33 14.44 -5.50
N ALA A 206 -12.31 13.58 -5.35
CA ALA A 206 -11.43 13.59 -4.19
C ALA A 206 -10.55 14.85 -4.14
N THR A 207 -10.06 15.29 -5.29
CA THR A 207 -9.22 16.50 -5.39
C THR A 207 -10.04 17.75 -5.09
N SER A 208 -11.25 17.87 -5.63
CA SER A 208 -12.20 18.94 -5.27
C SER A 208 -12.53 18.95 -3.78
N ALA A 209 -12.78 17.78 -3.19
CA ALA A 209 -13.07 17.67 -1.75
C ALA A 209 -11.90 18.10 -0.87
N LEU A 210 -10.66 17.83 -1.28
CA LEU A 210 -9.45 18.21 -0.52
C LEU A 210 -9.05 19.68 -0.73
N TYR A 211 -9.05 20.16 -1.97
CA TYR A 211 -8.46 21.42 -2.38
C TYR A 211 -9.50 22.50 -2.63
N GLU A 212 -10.28 22.42 -3.70
CA GLU A 212 -11.51 23.15 -4.01
C GLU A 212 -11.87 22.87 -5.49
N ASP A 213 -13.00 23.39 -5.98
CA ASP A 213 -13.45 23.18 -7.37
C ASP A 213 -12.71 24.04 -8.43
N GLU A 214 -12.23 25.23 -8.09
CA GLU A 214 -11.44 26.15 -8.93
C GLU A 214 -10.09 25.55 -9.39
N LEU A 215 -9.46 24.70 -8.59
CA LEU A 215 -8.21 24.00 -8.90
C LEU A 215 -8.34 23.24 -10.22
N LEU A 216 -9.39 22.42 -10.35
CA LEU A 216 -9.65 21.61 -11.53
C LEU A 216 -10.46 22.36 -12.59
N GLY A 217 -11.11 23.48 -12.21
CA GLY A 217 -11.84 24.34 -13.12
C GLY A 217 -10.92 25.31 -13.88
N SER A 218 -10.61 26.44 -13.26
CA SER A 218 -9.97 27.58 -13.95
C SER A 218 -8.44 27.60 -13.83
N ILE A 219 -7.85 26.92 -12.84
CA ILE A 219 -6.42 27.03 -12.54
C ILE A 219 -5.60 25.95 -13.26
N ALA A 220 -5.98 24.68 -13.09
CA ALA A 220 -5.23 23.53 -13.58
C ALA A 220 -6.15 22.41 -14.11
N PRO A 221 -6.92 22.67 -15.19
CA PRO A 221 -7.84 21.69 -15.77
C PRO A 221 -7.15 20.41 -16.29
N ASP A 222 -5.87 20.50 -16.67
CA ASP A 222 -5.10 19.35 -17.13
C ASP A 222 -4.52 18.48 -15.99
N LEU A 223 -4.66 18.93 -14.73
CA LEU A 223 -4.09 18.24 -13.56
C LEU A 223 -4.51 16.76 -13.45
N PRO A 224 -5.78 16.35 -13.67
CA PRO A 224 -6.14 14.94 -13.59
C PRO A 224 -5.35 14.07 -14.56
N LYS A 225 -5.23 14.52 -15.82
CA LYS A 225 -4.48 13.81 -16.84
C LYS A 225 -2.99 13.76 -16.49
N ASP A 226 -2.41 14.91 -16.14
CA ASP A 226 -0.98 15.00 -15.81
C ASP A 226 -0.62 14.19 -14.56
N TYR A 227 -1.51 14.16 -13.56
CA TYR A 227 -1.34 13.35 -12.37
C TYR A 227 -1.31 11.85 -12.69
N TRP A 228 -2.26 11.35 -13.49
CA TRP A 228 -2.27 9.92 -13.86
C TRP A 228 -1.09 9.56 -14.78
N ASP A 229 -0.71 10.44 -15.70
CA ASP A 229 0.52 10.28 -16.50
C ASP A 229 1.76 10.19 -15.59
N TRP A 230 1.84 11.04 -14.55
CA TRP A 230 2.92 10.99 -13.58
C TRP A 230 2.90 9.71 -12.74
N LEU A 231 1.72 9.33 -12.22
CA LEU A 231 1.54 8.14 -11.39
C LEU A 231 1.91 6.86 -12.15
N ASP A 232 1.54 6.73 -13.43
CA ASP A 232 1.91 5.59 -14.26
C ASP A 232 3.44 5.50 -14.48
N GLN A 233 4.15 6.62 -14.38
CA GLN A 233 5.61 6.69 -14.46
C GLN A 233 6.32 6.56 -13.09
N MET A 234 5.59 6.65 -11.97
CA MET A 234 6.17 6.61 -10.62
C MET A 234 7.07 5.40 -10.36
N PRO A 235 6.71 4.17 -10.78
CA PRO A 235 7.61 3.03 -10.62
C PRO A 235 8.98 3.25 -11.24
N ARG A 236 9.10 4.00 -12.34
CA ARG A 236 10.39 4.35 -12.98
C ARG A 236 11.14 5.43 -12.20
N LEU A 237 10.42 6.43 -11.68
CA LEU A 237 10.99 7.49 -10.84
C LEU A 237 11.54 6.95 -9.52
N PHE A 238 10.86 5.97 -8.89
CA PHE A 238 11.35 5.29 -7.69
C PHE A 238 12.64 4.48 -7.94
N ARG A 239 12.91 4.05 -9.19
CA ARG A 239 14.21 3.44 -9.55
C ARG A 239 15.33 4.47 -9.71
N ARG A 240 15.00 5.77 -9.68
CA ARG A 240 15.92 6.91 -9.83
C ARG A 240 16.78 6.82 -11.10
N LEU A 241 16.18 6.35 -12.19
CA LEU A 241 16.86 6.33 -13.49
C LEU A 241 17.15 7.76 -13.96
N PRO A 242 18.32 8.04 -14.55
CA PRO A 242 18.66 9.36 -15.07
C PRO A 242 17.60 9.96 -16.01
N ARG A 243 17.48 11.30 -16.02
CA ARG A 243 16.50 12.04 -16.85
C ARG A 243 16.59 11.72 -18.34
N TRP A 244 17.78 11.44 -18.86
CA TRP A 244 17.94 11.03 -20.26
C TRP A 244 17.41 9.62 -20.57
N MET A 245 17.29 8.74 -19.58
CA MET A 245 16.71 7.39 -19.75
C MET A 245 15.19 7.40 -19.69
N ILE A 246 14.61 8.28 -18.87
CA ILE A 246 13.17 8.38 -18.64
C ILE A 246 12.65 9.83 -18.74
N PRO A 247 12.94 10.56 -19.84
CA PRO A 247 12.62 11.98 -19.94
C PRO A 247 11.12 12.27 -19.79
N GLY A 248 10.27 11.37 -20.31
CA GLY A 248 8.81 11.47 -20.16
C GLY A 248 8.32 11.35 -18.71
N ALA A 249 9.01 10.57 -17.87
CA ALA A 249 8.64 10.42 -16.46
C ALA A 249 8.92 11.70 -15.67
N TYR A 250 10.07 12.33 -15.90
CA TYR A 250 10.40 13.63 -15.30
C TYR A 250 9.49 14.73 -15.81
N ALA A 251 9.23 14.78 -17.12
CA ALA A 251 8.32 15.76 -17.70
C ALA A 251 6.89 15.63 -17.16
N ALA A 252 6.40 14.41 -16.92
CA ALA A 252 5.08 14.21 -16.30
C ALA A 252 5.03 14.75 -14.87
N ARG A 253 6.04 14.45 -14.04
CA ARG A 253 6.16 15.01 -12.69
C ARG A 253 6.20 16.54 -12.68
N GLU A 254 6.99 17.13 -13.59
CA GLU A 254 7.14 18.58 -13.71
C GLU A 254 5.80 19.26 -14.04
N ARG A 255 5.01 18.72 -14.99
CA ARG A 255 3.68 19.27 -15.29
C ARG A 255 2.71 19.20 -14.10
N THR A 256 2.71 18.10 -13.34
CA THR A 256 1.90 17.98 -12.12
C THR A 256 2.31 19.03 -11.07
N LEU A 257 3.62 19.23 -10.87
CA LEU A 257 4.13 20.22 -9.93
C LEU A 257 3.79 21.65 -10.37
N ASP A 258 3.94 21.96 -11.66
CA ASP A 258 3.60 23.28 -12.21
C ASP A 258 2.13 23.63 -11.96
N SER A 259 1.22 22.67 -12.13
CA SER A 259 -0.21 22.84 -11.83
C SER A 259 -0.47 23.18 -10.36
N LEU A 260 0.20 22.46 -9.44
CA LEU A 260 0.06 22.71 -8.00
C LEU A 260 0.73 24.01 -7.56
N MET A 261 1.83 24.41 -8.21
CA MET A 261 2.47 25.71 -7.97
C MET A 261 1.56 26.87 -8.39
N LYS A 262 0.89 26.77 -9.56
CA LYS A 262 -0.09 27.78 -10.01
C LYS A 262 -1.24 27.91 -9.02
N TRP A 263 -1.75 26.79 -8.52
CA TRP A 263 -2.80 26.77 -7.50
C TRP A 263 -2.35 27.41 -6.19
N ASP A 264 -1.22 26.99 -5.64
CA ASP A 264 -0.68 27.52 -4.38
C ASP A 264 -0.43 29.04 -4.49
N GLU A 265 0.06 29.52 -5.64
CA GLU A 265 0.21 30.95 -5.91
C GLU A 265 -1.14 31.69 -5.99
N ALA A 266 -2.14 31.12 -6.67
CA ALA A 266 -3.47 31.70 -6.76
C ALA A 266 -4.12 31.83 -5.37
N LYS A 267 -4.02 30.79 -4.53
CA LYS A 267 -4.56 30.80 -3.17
C LYS A 267 -3.86 31.81 -2.28
N ARG A 268 -2.52 31.90 -2.31
CA ARG A 268 -1.79 32.91 -1.54
C ARG A 268 -2.14 34.35 -1.95
N ARG A 269 -2.52 34.61 -3.20
CA ARG A 269 -3.00 35.93 -3.67
C ARG A 269 -4.44 36.22 -3.23
N GLY A 270 -5.27 35.19 -3.05
CA GLY A 270 -6.67 35.30 -2.64
C GLY A 270 -6.89 35.75 -1.19
N GLY A 271 -5.83 35.77 -0.38
CA GLY A 271 -5.87 36.14 1.03
C GLY A 271 -5.95 34.93 1.95
N ALA A 272 -6.01 35.19 3.27
CA ALA A 272 -6.16 34.14 4.25
C ALA A 272 -7.63 33.67 4.33
N PRO A 273 -7.90 32.39 4.64
CA PRO A 273 -9.24 31.91 4.89
C PRO A 273 -9.92 32.74 5.99
N SER A 274 -11.23 32.91 5.89
CA SER A 274 -11.98 33.63 6.92
C SER A 274 -11.80 32.95 8.27
N LYS A 275 -11.45 33.74 9.31
CA LYS A 275 -11.30 33.21 10.69
C LYS A 275 -12.66 32.74 11.22
N GLY A 276 -12.95 31.45 11.07
CA GLY A 276 -14.04 30.75 11.75
C GLY A 276 -14.99 29.93 10.88
N GLN A 277 -15.36 28.77 11.43
CA GLN A 277 -16.58 27.96 11.24
C GLN A 277 -16.76 27.05 10.02
N LEU A 278 -16.10 27.26 8.88
CA LEU A 278 -16.28 26.31 7.77
C LEU A 278 -15.29 25.15 7.88
N GLU A 279 -15.83 23.95 8.07
CA GLU A 279 -15.07 22.71 8.02
C GLU A 279 -14.62 22.35 6.59
N TRP A 280 -15.19 23.04 5.59
CA TRP A 280 -14.74 23.08 4.20
C TRP A 280 -15.09 24.44 3.56
N ASP A 281 -14.11 25.14 3.01
CA ASP A 281 -14.24 26.49 2.43
C ASP A 281 -14.26 26.44 0.89
N PRO A 282 -15.24 27.06 0.20
CA PRO A 282 -15.30 27.03 -1.26
C PRO A 282 -14.11 27.65 -2.01
N LEU A 283 -13.34 28.53 -1.37
CA LEU A 283 -12.19 29.22 -1.95
C LEU A 283 -10.85 28.63 -1.52
N HIS A 284 -10.80 28.01 -0.34
CA HIS A 284 -9.56 27.53 0.30
C HIS A 284 -9.53 26.03 0.60
N GLY A 285 -10.66 25.32 0.42
CA GLY A 285 -10.74 23.89 0.56
C GLY A 285 -10.99 23.35 1.93
N SER A 286 -10.57 22.10 2.10
CA SER A 286 -10.58 21.42 3.39
C SER A 286 -9.70 22.14 4.41
N THR A 287 -10.07 22.01 5.68
CA THR A 287 -9.24 22.48 6.78
C THR A 287 -7.85 21.83 6.80
N LEU A 288 -7.72 20.59 6.29
CA LEU A 288 -6.43 19.92 6.10
C LEU A 288 -5.51 20.70 5.18
N THR A 289 -5.98 21.05 3.98
CA THR A 289 -5.19 21.78 2.99
C THR A 289 -4.75 23.14 3.54
N GLN A 290 -5.67 23.86 4.20
CA GLN A 290 -5.37 25.14 4.84
C GLN A 290 -4.33 25.02 5.95
N ALA A 291 -4.48 24.04 6.86
CA ALA A 291 -3.54 23.81 7.96
C ALA A 291 -2.14 23.43 7.45
N ARG A 292 -2.05 22.68 6.36
CA ARG A 292 -0.78 22.34 5.72
C ARG A 292 -0.11 23.55 5.10
N THR A 293 -0.84 24.43 4.41
CA THR A 293 -0.26 25.67 3.88
C THR A 293 0.31 26.56 4.99
N VAL A 294 -0.41 26.70 6.11
CA VAL A 294 0.10 27.43 7.29
C VAL A 294 1.35 26.77 7.84
N MET A 295 1.35 25.44 7.99
CA MET A 295 2.52 24.68 8.44
C MET A 295 3.72 24.90 7.50
N PHE A 296 3.53 24.89 6.19
CA PHE A 296 4.61 25.12 5.23
C PHE A 296 5.24 26.51 5.41
N ASP A 297 4.42 27.52 5.63
CA ASP A 297 4.89 28.88 5.88
C ASP A 297 5.64 28.98 7.24
N GLU A 298 5.15 28.31 8.29
CA GLU A 298 5.83 28.21 9.61
C GLU A 298 7.24 27.59 9.51
N PHE A 299 7.39 26.57 8.66
CA PHE A 299 8.66 25.88 8.43
C PHE A 299 9.54 26.55 7.36
N GLY A 300 9.09 27.66 6.77
CA GLY A 300 9.83 28.38 5.72
C GLY A 300 9.98 27.58 4.43
N ILE A 301 9.04 26.68 4.13
CA ILE A 301 9.04 25.87 2.91
C ILE A 301 8.75 26.77 1.71
N GLY A 302 9.66 26.77 0.74
CA GLY A 302 9.49 27.51 -0.51
C GLY A 302 8.35 26.95 -1.38
N ARG A 303 7.94 27.72 -2.39
CA ARG A 303 6.82 27.37 -3.30
C ARG A 303 6.96 25.99 -3.96
N GLU A 304 8.15 25.66 -4.45
CA GLU A 304 8.41 24.37 -5.07
C GLU A 304 8.27 23.22 -4.06
N GLY A 305 8.74 23.42 -2.83
CA GLY A 305 8.56 22.46 -1.73
C GLY A 305 7.09 22.28 -1.35
N SER A 306 6.34 23.39 -1.26
CA SER A 306 4.89 23.37 -1.00
C SER A 306 4.15 22.54 -2.05
N ALA A 307 4.39 22.81 -3.34
CA ALA A 307 3.80 22.05 -4.43
C ALA A 307 4.19 20.56 -4.40
N LEU A 308 5.44 20.25 -4.05
CA LEU A 308 5.89 18.88 -3.85
C LEU A 308 5.11 18.19 -2.72
N PHE A 309 4.94 18.83 -1.57
CA PHE A 309 4.18 18.26 -0.46
C PHE A 309 2.67 18.15 -0.75
N HIS A 310 2.09 19.07 -1.54
CA HIS A 310 0.73 18.92 -2.06
C HIS A 310 0.62 17.72 -3.02
N SER A 311 1.60 17.53 -3.91
CA SER A 311 1.63 16.35 -4.80
C SER A 311 1.74 15.04 -4.01
N ALA A 312 2.52 15.04 -2.92
CA ALA A 312 2.65 13.89 -2.03
C ALA A 312 1.35 13.56 -1.30
N MET A 313 0.57 14.58 -0.90
CA MET A 313 -0.75 14.36 -0.29
C MET A 313 -1.74 13.76 -1.29
N LEU A 314 -1.77 14.25 -2.54
CA LEU A 314 -2.58 13.63 -3.59
C LEU A 314 -2.15 12.18 -3.83
N PHE A 315 -0.86 11.88 -3.88
CA PHE A 315 -0.33 10.52 -3.97
C PHE A 315 -0.76 9.63 -2.79
N ALA A 316 -0.77 10.15 -1.57
CA ALA A 316 -1.13 9.39 -0.38
C ALA A 316 -2.63 9.10 -0.27
N LEU A 317 -3.48 10.08 -0.61
CA LEU A 317 -4.91 10.03 -0.31
C LEU A 317 -5.79 9.49 -1.44
N THR A 318 -5.37 9.54 -2.71
CA THR A 318 -6.28 9.22 -3.82
C THR A 318 -6.11 7.83 -4.45
N PRO A 319 -4.91 7.33 -4.82
CA PRO A 319 -4.80 6.14 -5.66
C PRO A 319 -5.21 4.86 -4.94
N ASN A 320 -4.78 4.69 -3.69
CA ASN A 320 -5.07 3.47 -2.92
C ASN A 320 -6.58 3.30 -2.70
N ALA A 321 -7.27 4.37 -2.30
CA ALA A 321 -8.71 4.37 -2.14
C ALA A 321 -9.42 4.11 -3.48
N THR A 322 -8.97 4.78 -4.55
CA THR A 322 -9.51 4.61 -5.91
C THR A 322 -9.44 3.16 -6.37
N TYR A 323 -8.26 2.52 -6.30
CA TYR A 323 -8.10 1.14 -6.74
C TYR A 323 -8.80 0.15 -5.82
N ALA A 324 -8.88 0.41 -4.50
CA ALA A 324 -9.66 -0.41 -3.58
C ALA A 324 -11.15 -0.40 -3.96
N THR A 325 -11.72 0.78 -4.26
CA THR A 325 -13.11 0.93 -4.71
C THR A 325 -13.35 0.19 -6.03
N ILE A 326 -12.46 0.36 -7.02
CA ILE A 326 -12.58 -0.32 -8.32
C ILE A 326 -12.54 -1.84 -8.15
N TRP A 327 -11.60 -2.37 -7.35
CA TRP A 327 -11.54 -3.80 -7.09
C TRP A 327 -12.77 -4.32 -6.35
N ALA A 328 -13.26 -3.60 -5.34
CA ALA A 328 -14.47 -3.97 -4.61
C ALA A 328 -15.68 -4.05 -5.55
N LEU A 329 -15.86 -3.08 -6.44
CA LEU A 329 -16.91 -3.09 -7.45
C LEU A 329 -16.77 -4.27 -8.41
N LEU A 330 -15.57 -4.51 -8.94
CA LEU A 330 -15.30 -5.65 -9.82
C LEU A 330 -15.59 -7.00 -9.14
N HIS A 331 -15.29 -7.11 -7.85
CA HIS A 331 -15.63 -8.29 -7.05
C HIS A 331 -17.15 -8.46 -6.92
N ILE A 332 -17.89 -7.41 -6.59
CA ILE A 332 -19.36 -7.43 -6.52
C ILE A 332 -19.97 -7.86 -7.86
N LEU A 333 -19.54 -7.25 -8.97
CA LEU A 333 -20.04 -7.55 -10.31
C LEU A 333 -19.73 -8.98 -10.74
N ARG A 334 -18.55 -9.49 -10.37
CA ARG A 334 -18.10 -10.85 -10.73
C ARG A 334 -18.85 -11.95 -9.97
N GLU A 335 -19.15 -11.76 -8.69
CA GLU A 335 -19.92 -12.73 -7.90
C GLU A 335 -21.37 -12.84 -8.41
N GLY A 336 -21.90 -11.77 -9.01
CA GLY A 336 -23.14 -11.81 -9.78
C GLY A 336 -24.39 -11.40 -8.99
N PRO A 337 -25.59 -11.74 -9.49
CA PRO A 337 -26.84 -11.11 -9.07
C PRO A 337 -27.17 -11.25 -7.58
N ASN A 338 -26.79 -12.36 -6.94
CA ASN A 338 -27.06 -12.55 -5.51
C ASN A 338 -26.36 -11.48 -4.66
N LEU A 339 -25.04 -11.32 -4.81
CA LEU A 339 -24.27 -10.35 -4.03
C LEU A 339 -24.70 -8.91 -4.36
N ILE A 340 -24.94 -8.61 -5.63
CA ILE A 340 -25.46 -7.31 -6.07
C ILE A 340 -26.77 -6.98 -5.32
N SER A 341 -27.73 -7.92 -5.29
CA SER A 341 -29.03 -7.68 -4.64
C SER A 341 -28.90 -7.45 -3.13
N ARG A 342 -27.95 -8.11 -2.47
CA ARG A 342 -27.69 -7.99 -1.04
C ARG A 342 -27.03 -6.67 -0.68
N VAL A 343 -26.03 -6.25 -1.47
CA VAL A 343 -25.38 -4.94 -1.33
C VAL A 343 -26.40 -3.82 -1.53
N LEU A 344 -27.20 -3.88 -2.60
CA LEU A 344 -28.25 -2.89 -2.86
C LEU A 344 -29.29 -2.85 -1.75
N ALA A 345 -29.70 -4.01 -1.22
CA ALA A 345 -30.66 -4.09 -0.12
C ALA A 345 -30.09 -3.52 1.21
N GLU A 346 -28.81 -3.74 1.48
CA GLU A 346 -28.12 -3.19 2.65
C GLU A 346 -27.95 -1.66 2.55
N SER A 347 -27.62 -1.15 1.36
CA SER A 347 -27.34 0.26 1.14
C SER A 347 -28.57 1.14 0.90
N ALA A 348 -29.68 0.57 0.42
CA ALA A 348 -30.89 1.31 0.03
C ALA A 348 -31.40 2.33 1.08
N PRO A 349 -31.40 2.06 2.40
CA PRO A 349 -31.90 3.02 3.40
C PRO A 349 -31.08 4.31 3.51
N TYR A 350 -29.87 4.34 2.94
CA TYR A 350 -28.92 5.45 3.07
C TYR A 350 -28.88 6.36 1.84
N PHE A 351 -29.77 6.12 0.87
CA PHE A 351 -30.02 7.03 -0.25
C PHE A 351 -31.28 7.86 0.04
N GLN A 352 -31.33 9.09 -0.49
CA GLN A 352 -32.45 10.01 -0.24
C GLN A 352 -33.78 9.48 -0.79
N GLU A 353 -33.74 8.85 -1.96
CA GLU A 353 -34.89 8.28 -2.64
C GLU A 353 -34.53 6.92 -3.27
N PRO A 354 -35.50 6.02 -3.49
CA PRO A 354 -35.27 4.78 -4.23
C PRO A 354 -34.67 5.10 -5.62
N ASN A 355 -33.60 4.40 -5.99
CA ASN A 355 -32.86 4.58 -7.25
C ASN A 355 -32.21 5.96 -7.43
N SER A 356 -32.05 6.76 -6.37
CA SER A 356 -31.29 8.00 -6.41
C SER A 356 -29.79 7.74 -6.19
N LEU A 357 -28.94 8.58 -6.79
CA LEU A 357 -27.50 8.64 -6.52
C LEU A 357 -27.16 9.60 -5.35
N SER A 358 -28.15 10.31 -4.81
CA SER A 358 -27.96 11.22 -3.68
C SER A 358 -27.90 10.45 -2.36
N ILE A 359 -26.73 10.47 -1.73
CA ILE A 359 -26.49 9.81 -0.44
C ILE A 359 -27.03 10.70 0.68
N ARG A 360 -27.78 10.10 1.61
CA ARG A 360 -28.32 10.77 2.79
C ARG A 360 -27.32 10.82 3.93
N ASP A 361 -26.58 9.73 4.14
CA ASP A 361 -25.64 9.58 5.25
C ASP A 361 -24.44 8.74 4.80
N THR A 362 -23.34 9.42 4.46
CA THR A 362 -22.08 8.79 4.04
C THR A 362 -21.40 8.05 5.18
N THR A 363 -21.56 8.53 6.42
CA THR A 363 -20.92 7.96 7.59
C THR A 363 -21.50 6.57 7.88
N GLU A 364 -22.83 6.46 7.96
CA GLU A 364 -23.47 5.17 8.22
C GLU A 364 -23.36 4.21 7.04
N LEU A 365 -23.43 4.72 5.80
CA LEU A 365 -23.19 3.92 4.59
C LEU A 365 -21.82 3.24 4.61
N SER A 366 -20.78 3.94 5.10
CA SER A 366 -19.40 3.42 5.18
C SER A 366 -19.21 2.33 6.25
N ARG A 367 -20.17 2.18 7.17
CA ARG A 367 -20.10 1.24 8.30
C ARG A 367 -20.93 -0.01 8.10
N LEU A 368 -21.57 -0.15 6.95
CA LEU A 368 -22.43 -1.28 6.67
C LEU A 368 -21.64 -2.60 6.71
N PRO A 369 -22.11 -3.64 7.43
CA PRO A 369 -21.33 -4.85 7.64
C PRO A 369 -20.87 -5.55 6.37
N LEU A 370 -21.78 -5.80 5.40
CA LEU A 370 -21.42 -6.51 4.18
C LEU A 370 -20.52 -5.67 3.29
N LEU A 371 -20.81 -4.38 3.08
CA LEU A 371 -19.90 -3.47 2.37
C LEU A 371 -18.52 -3.38 3.02
N SER A 372 -18.46 -3.29 4.36
CA SER A 372 -17.20 -3.29 5.10
C SER A 372 -16.44 -4.60 4.90
N SER A 373 -17.12 -5.74 4.95
CA SER A 373 -16.48 -7.04 4.72
C SER A 373 -15.94 -7.18 3.29
N ILE A 374 -16.67 -6.69 2.28
CA ILE A 374 -16.21 -6.63 0.88
C ILE A 374 -14.95 -5.76 0.76
N PHE A 375 -14.95 -4.58 1.39
CA PHE A 375 -13.79 -3.69 1.40
C PHE A 375 -12.59 -4.34 2.06
N MET A 376 -12.77 -4.95 3.23
CA MET A 376 -11.71 -5.64 3.97
C MET A 376 -11.15 -6.85 3.20
N GLU A 377 -12.02 -7.67 2.60
CA GLU A 377 -11.60 -8.81 1.77
C GLU A 377 -10.86 -8.35 0.52
N THR A 378 -11.30 -7.25 -0.10
CA THR A 378 -10.60 -6.63 -1.22
C THR A 378 -9.19 -6.21 -0.81
N LEU A 379 -9.03 -5.55 0.34
CA LEU A 379 -7.71 -5.17 0.82
C LEU A 379 -6.84 -6.38 1.19
N ARG A 380 -7.41 -7.44 1.78
CA ARG A 380 -6.66 -8.68 2.05
C ARG A 380 -6.06 -9.29 0.78
N LEU A 381 -6.81 -9.29 -0.31
CA LEU A 381 -6.38 -9.88 -1.59
C LEU A 381 -5.44 -8.97 -2.39
N ARG A 382 -5.67 -7.64 -2.33
CA ARG A 382 -5.08 -6.69 -3.27
C ARG A 382 -4.02 -5.78 -2.67
N ALA A 383 -4.08 -5.48 -1.37
CA ALA A 383 -3.13 -4.59 -0.74
C ALA A 383 -1.77 -5.30 -0.58
N ALA A 384 -0.70 -4.64 -1.04
CA ALA A 384 0.66 -5.15 -0.97
C ALA A 384 1.66 -4.14 -0.40
N SER A 385 1.15 -3.15 0.35
CA SER A 385 1.97 -2.11 0.96
C SER A 385 2.91 -2.71 2.01
N PRO A 386 4.22 -2.46 1.90
CA PRO A 386 5.14 -2.81 2.96
C PRO A 386 4.96 -1.90 4.18
N VAL A 387 5.11 -2.46 5.38
CA VAL A 387 5.22 -1.71 6.63
C VAL A 387 6.67 -1.72 7.08
N GLY A 388 7.22 -0.51 7.21
CA GLY A 388 8.58 -0.25 7.70
C GLY A 388 8.61 -0.01 9.21
N ARG A 389 9.59 -0.57 9.92
CA ARG A 389 9.90 -0.24 11.33
C ARG A 389 11.41 -0.26 11.56
N THR A 390 11.90 0.55 12.49
CA THR A 390 13.32 0.55 12.89
C THR A 390 13.40 0.39 14.40
N PRO A 391 14.08 -0.66 14.92
CA PRO A 391 14.32 -0.79 16.35
C PRO A 391 15.18 0.36 16.87
N ILE A 392 14.72 1.02 17.93
CA ILE A 392 15.44 2.13 18.59
C ILE A 392 16.48 1.66 19.61
N ASP A 393 16.40 0.38 19.99
CA ASP A 393 17.33 -0.30 20.91
C ASP A 393 17.53 -1.77 20.51
N ASP A 394 18.47 -2.44 21.18
CA ASP A 394 18.84 -3.84 20.94
C ASP A 394 17.94 -4.85 21.68
N THR A 395 16.74 -4.45 22.12
CA THR A 395 15.80 -5.31 22.85
C THR A 395 14.61 -5.77 22.00
N PHE A 396 14.63 -5.45 20.70
CA PHE A 396 13.56 -5.86 19.79
C PHE A 396 13.72 -7.31 19.32
N TYR A 397 12.67 -8.11 19.54
CA TYR A 397 12.60 -9.50 19.11
C TYR A 397 11.37 -9.74 18.24
N LEU A 398 11.57 -10.31 17.04
CA LEU A 398 10.49 -10.78 16.18
C LEU A 398 10.20 -12.26 16.46
N SER A 399 8.98 -12.55 16.90
CA SER A 399 8.55 -13.94 17.12
C SER A 399 8.18 -14.60 15.79
N SER A 400 8.77 -15.75 15.49
CA SER A 400 8.34 -16.60 14.37
C SER A 400 7.48 -17.74 14.94
N PRO A 401 6.18 -17.81 14.58
CA PRO A 401 5.24 -18.74 15.21
C PRO A 401 5.38 -20.21 14.78
N SER A 402 6.49 -20.60 14.14
CA SER A 402 6.66 -21.98 13.65
C SER A 402 7.21 -22.92 14.74
N PRO A 403 6.42 -23.92 15.19
CA PRO A 403 6.94 -25.04 15.98
C PRO A 403 8.01 -25.80 15.17
N PRO A 404 8.99 -26.47 15.82
CA PRO A 404 9.03 -26.83 17.23
C PRO A 404 9.77 -25.83 18.15
N LEU A 405 10.35 -24.75 17.62
CA LEU A 405 11.34 -23.98 18.37
C LEU A 405 10.84 -22.63 18.94
N ASN A 406 9.62 -22.17 18.65
CA ASN A 406 9.08 -20.87 19.11
C ASN A 406 10.16 -19.76 19.06
N ILE A 407 10.81 -19.62 17.90
CA ILE A 407 12.03 -18.83 17.76
C ILE A 407 11.69 -17.34 17.82
N LYS A 408 12.44 -16.60 18.65
CA LYS A 408 12.42 -15.15 18.74
C LYS A 408 13.71 -14.59 18.16
N TRP A 409 13.62 -13.95 17.01
CA TRP A 409 14.77 -13.38 16.31
C TRP A 409 15.11 -12.01 16.88
N LYS A 410 16.32 -11.86 17.42
CA LYS A 410 16.86 -10.56 17.79
C LYS A 410 17.14 -9.75 16.52
N LEU A 411 16.60 -8.54 16.44
CA LEU A 411 16.92 -7.59 15.38
C LEU A 411 17.83 -6.50 15.95
N ASP A 412 18.86 -6.15 15.18
CA ASP A 412 19.85 -5.16 15.61
C ASP A 412 19.23 -3.76 15.59
N LYS A 413 19.64 -2.89 16.51
CA LYS A 413 19.30 -1.46 16.50
C LYS A 413 19.63 -0.84 15.14
N ASP A 414 18.80 0.13 14.71
CA ASP A 414 18.95 0.91 13.47
C ASP A 414 18.82 0.10 12.16
N VAL A 415 18.45 -1.19 12.23
CA VAL A 415 18.14 -1.98 11.03
C VAL A 415 16.68 -1.78 10.62
N HIS A 416 16.47 -1.27 9.41
CA HIS A 416 15.13 -1.16 8.83
C HIS A 416 14.50 -2.54 8.58
N ILE A 417 13.31 -2.72 9.13
CA ILE A 417 12.48 -3.92 9.01
C ILE A 417 11.37 -3.59 8.03
N ILE A 418 11.14 -4.48 7.07
CA ILE A 418 10.03 -4.39 6.12
C ILE A 418 9.21 -5.66 6.23
N SER A 419 7.91 -5.51 6.47
CA SER A 419 6.94 -6.61 6.44
C SER A 419 5.87 -6.34 5.39
N SER A 420 5.40 -7.37 4.68
CA SER A 420 4.32 -7.23 3.70
C SER A 420 3.06 -7.90 4.21
N SER A 421 1.99 -7.11 4.38
CA SER A 421 0.66 -7.64 4.76
C SER A 421 0.08 -8.58 3.71
N TRP A 422 0.52 -8.50 2.45
CA TRP A 422 0.06 -9.39 1.38
C TRP A 422 0.37 -10.87 1.67
N LEU A 423 1.56 -11.17 2.21
CA LEU A 423 1.95 -12.53 2.55
C LEU A 423 1.06 -13.11 3.66
N GLY A 424 0.86 -12.34 4.73
CA GLY A 424 -0.05 -12.73 5.82
C GLY A 424 -1.49 -12.83 5.34
N GLY A 425 -1.92 -11.94 4.45
CA GLY A 425 -3.22 -11.97 3.79
C GLY A 425 -3.48 -13.25 2.99
N HIS A 426 -2.45 -13.94 2.49
CA HIS A 426 -2.57 -15.16 1.67
C HIS A 426 -2.16 -16.45 2.41
N ASP A 427 -2.08 -16.42 3.75
CA ASP A 427 -1.71 -17.59 4.55
C ASP A 427 -2.92 -18.53 4.78
N ALA A 428 -3.00 -19.62 4.02
CA ALA A 428 -4.03 -20.65 4.15
C ALA A 428 -4.03 -21.40 5.50
N SER A 429 -2.94 -21.30 6.28
CA SER A 429 -2.90 -21.86 7.63
C SER A 429 -3.64 -21.00 8.65
N PHE A 430 -3.81 -19.70 8.35
CA PHE A 430 -4.43 -18.72 9.23
C PHE A 430 -5.88 -18.39 8.84
N TRP A 431 -6.12 -18.07 7.56
CA TRP A 431 -7.43 -17.61 7.10
C TRP A 431 -8.43 -18.74 7.04
N ASN A 432 -9.67 -18.43 7.41
CA ASN A 432 -10.79 -19.34 7.25
C ASN A 432 -11.14 -19.47 5.76
N GLU A 433 -11.17 -20.70 5.27
CA GLU A 433 -11.49 -21.04 3.89
C GLU A 433 -12.88 -21.71 3.75
N GLY A 434 -13.68 -21.64 4.82
CA GLY A 434 -14.98 -22.29 4.92
C GLY A 434 -14.87 -23.81 5.11
N PRO A 435 -15.98 -24.55 4.92
CA PRO A 435 -15.96 -26.00 4.94
C PRO A 435 -15.23 -26.56 3.70
N ILE A 436 -14.67 -27.76 3.85
CA ILE A 436 -14.22 -28.61 2.75
C ILE A 436 -15.45 -29.21 2.07
N LEU A 437 -15.52 -29.02 0.76
CA LEU A 437 -16.60 -29.51 -0.07
C LEU A 437 -16.43 -31.00 -0.35
N ALA A 438 -17.40 -31.81 0.07
CA ALA A 438 -17.35 -33.27 -0.09
C ALA A 438 -17.16 -33.74 -1.54
N ALA A 439 -17.61 -32.96 -2.53
CA ALA A 439 -17.52 -33.30 -3.95
C ALA A 439 -16.11 -33.12 -4.55
N SER A 440 -15.30 -32.22 -3.99
CA SER A 440 -14.01 -31.85 -4.57
C SER A 440 -12.82 -31.99 -3.63
N ASP A 441 -13.07 -32.26 -2.34
CA ASP A 441 -12.05 -32.27 -1.27
C ASP A 441 -11.21 -30.99 -1.24
N LYS A 442 -11.87 -29.86 -1.53
CA LYS A 442 -11.27 -28.52 -1.54
C LYS A 442 -12.07 -27.59 -0.64
N PRO A 443 -11.44 -26.55 -0.07
CA PRO A 443 -12.17 -25.53 0.65
C PRO A 443 -13.21 -24.83 -0.25
N ALA A 444 -14.34 -24.44 0.35
CA ALA A 444 -15.39 -23.67 -0.32
C ALA A 444 -14.88 -22.29 -0.77
N HIS A 445 -14.00 -21.68 0.02
CA HIS A 445 -13.48 -20.33 -0.21
C HIS A 445 -11.94 -20.30 -0.05
N PRO A 446 -11.18 -20.86 -1.00
CA PRO A 446 -9.72 -20.85 -0.96
C PRO A 446 -9.15 -19.46 -0.62
N VAL A 447 -8.03 -19.41 0.09
CA VAL A 447 -7.45 -18.14 0.56
C VAL A 447 -7.15 -17.13 -0.56
N ASP A 448 -6.87 -17.58 -1.78
CA ASP A 448 -6.58 -16.73 -2.94
C ASP A 448 -7.83 -16.31 -3.74
N THR A 449 -9.02 -16.70 -3.27
CA THR A 449 -10.31 -16.33 -3.86
C THR A 449 -11.03 -15.26 -3.02
N PHE A 450 -11.89 -14.49 -3.68
CA PHE A 450 -12.73 -13.51 -3.02
C PHE A 450 -13.90 -14.19 -2.31
N TRP A 451 -14.13 -13.79 -1.06
CA TRP A 451 -15.27 -14.22 -0.25
C TRP A 451 -15.85 -13.02 0.48
N ALA A 452 -16.98 -12.50 -0.01
CA ALA A 452 -17.59 -11.26 0.47
C ALA A 452 -17.86 -11.28 1.98
N GLU A 453 -18.17 -12.45 2.53
CA GLU A 453 -18.51 -12.65 3.94
C GLU A 453 -17.31 -13.03 4.82
N ARG A 454 -16.07 -13.01 4.32
CA ARG A 454 -14.92 -13.51 5.11
C ARG A 454 -14.77 -12.79 6.45
N PHE A 455 -15.07 -11.50 6.52
CA PHE A 455 -15.02 -10.71 7.75
C PHE A 455 -16.37 -10.65 8.47
N LEU A 456 -17.35 -11.46 8.07
CA LEU A 456 -18.64 -11.57 8.72
C LEU A 456 -18.74 -12.85 9.55
N GLU A 457 -19.19 -12.72 10.78
CA GLU A 457 -19.63 -13.84 11.61
C GLU A 457 -21.17 -13.85 11.69
N TYR A 458 -21.76 -14.98 11.31
CA TYR A 458 -23.19 -15.22 11.38
C TYR A 458 -23.50 -16.14 12.57
N PRO A 459 -24.48 -15.80 13.41
CA PRO A 459 -24.85 -16.61 14.58
C PRO A 459 -25.27 -18.05 14.25
N ASP A 460 -25.80 -18.26 13.05
CA ASP A 460 -26.33 -19.53 12.56
C ASP A 460 -25.38 -20.26 11.59
N ASP A 461 -24.17 -19.75 11.39
CA ASP A 461 -23.15 -20.38 10.53
C ASP A 461 -21.83 -20.61 11.30
N PRO A 462 -21.55 -21.85 11.74
CA PRO A 462 -20.33 -22.14 12.47
C PRO A 462 -19.06 -21.97 11.63
N PHE A 463 -19.17 -21.98 10.30
CA PHE A 463 -18.06 -21.82 9.36
C PHE A 463 -17.76 -20.37 9.01
N SER A 464 -18.50 -19.40 9.57
CA SER A 464 -18.29 -17.97 9.32
C SER A 464 -17.17 -17.37 10.18
N GLY A 465 -16.73 -16.17 9.81
CA GLY A 465 -15.65 -15.42 10.45
C GLY A 465 -14.28 -15.59 9.76
N PRO A 466 -13.33 -14.66 9.98
CA PRO A 466 -12.11 -14.59 9.18
C PRO A 466 -11.02 -15.58 9.57
N VAL A 467 -10.96 -15.99 10.84
CA VAL A 467 -9.88 -16.83 11.39
C VAL A 467 -10.28 -18.30 11.37
N LYS A 468 -9.38 -19.15 10.90
CA LYS A 468 -9.58 -20.61 10.83
C LYS A 468 -9.78 -21.20 12.24
N LYS A 469 -10.92 -21.85 12.46
CA LYS A 469 -11.28 -22.46 13.76
C LYS A 469 -10.67 -23.88 13.85
N LYS A 470 -9.84 -24.13 14.87
CA LYS A 470 -9.09 -25.40 15.03
C LYS A 470 -9.95 -26.65 15.33
N ASN A 471 -11.18 -26.46 15.85
CA ASN A 471 -12.01 -27.54 16.39
C ASN A 471 -13.29 -27.82 15.57
N VAL A 472 -13.44 -27.23 14.38
CA VAL A 472 -14.62 -27.43 13.53
C VAL A 472 -14.28 -28.46 12.46
N VAL A 473 -14.87 -29.67 12.56
CA VAL A 473 -14.66 -30.74 11.58
C VAL A 473 -15.27 -30.33 10.23
N HIS A 474 -14.49 -30.61 9.18
CA HIS A 474 -14.39 -29.79 7.98
C HIS A 474 -15.29 -30.19 6.81
N THR A 475 -16.19 -31.16 6.90
CA THR A 475 -16.90 -31.65 5.69
C THR A 475 -18.34 -31.17 5.65
N ALA A 476 -18.68 -30.34 4.67
CA ALA A 476 -20.05 -30.00 4.32
C ALA A 476 -20.38 -30.50 2.91
N SER A 477 -21.60 -30.97 2.70
CA SER A 477 -22.14 -31.15 1.36
C SER A 477 -22.50 -29.77 0.79
N LEU A 478 -22.21 -29.52 -0.48
CA LEU A 478 -22.67 -28.32 -1.22
C LEU A 478 -24.18 -28.09 -1.06
N ALA A 479 -24.97 -29.18 -1.00
CA ALA A 479 -26.42 -29.12 -0.80
C ALA A 479 -26.85 -28.56 0.57
N ASN A 480 -25.95 -28.55 1.55
CA ASN A 480 -26.22 -28.06 2.90
C ASN A 480 -25.72 -26.61 3.11
N MET A 481 -24.98 -26.04 2.14
CA MET A 481 -24.56 -24.64 2.22
C MET A 481 -25.72 -23.76 1.77
N LYS A 482 -26.29 -23.02 2.73
CA LYS A 482 -27.33 -22.04 2.41
C LYS A 482 -26.68 -20.82 1.76
N GLU A 483 -27.20 -20.46 0.60
CA GLU A 483 -26.89 -19.18 -0.03
C GLU A 483 -27.26 -18.04 0.93
N LYS A 484 -26.39 -17.05 1.04
CA LYS A 484 -26.63 -15.90 1.90
C LYS A 484 -27.73 -15.02 1.32
N THR A 485 -28.48 -14.38 2.20
CA THR A 485 -29.64 -13.55 1.84
C THR A 485 -29.56 -12.22 2.57
N SER A 486 -30.19 -11.19 2.01
CA SER A 486 -30.24 -9.85 2.62
C SER A 486 -30.87 -9.86 4.01
N SER A 487 -31.84 -10.75 4.27
CA SER A 487 -32.40 -10.93 5.62
C SER A 487 -31.44 -11.63 6.59
N GLY A 488 -30.57 -12.51 6.09
CA GLY A 488 -29.53 -13.16 6.89
C GLY A 488 -28.42 -12.18 7.27
N ASP A 489 -28.02 -11.30 6.34
CA ASP A 489 -26.96 -10.31 6.56
C ASP A 489 -27.26 -9.34 7.70
N LYS A 490 -28.55 -9.05 7.96
CA LYS A 490 -28.98 -8.25 9.13
C LYS A 490 -28.56 -8.83 10.49
N LYS A 491 -28.21 -10.12 10.53
CA LYS A 491 -27.74 -10.82 11.74
C LYS A 491 -26.22 -10.95 11.78
N ALA A 492 -25.54 -10.67 10.67
CA ALA A 492 -24.10 -10.78 10.56
C ALA A 492 -23.42 -9.68 11.38
N LYS A 493 -22.26 -10.00 11.94
CA LYS A 493 -21.39 -9.03 12.62
C LYS A 493 -20.07 -8.96 11.89
N LEU A 494 -19.59 -7.74 11.66
CA LEU A 494 -18.23 -7.53 11.18
C LEU A 494 -17.23 -7.92 12.29
N VAL A 495 -16.24 -8.75 11.95
CA VAL A 495 -15.24 -9.27 12.89
C VAL A 495 -13.85 -9.10 12.30
N THR A 496 -12.99 -8.42 13.04
CA THR A 496 -11.54 -8.29 12.76
C THR A 496 -10.67 -8.83 13.89
N GLN A 497 -11.28 -9.30 14.99
CA GLN A 497 -10.55 -9.80 16.13
C GLN A 497 -9.68 -11.01 15.74
N GLY A 498 -8.41 -10.98 16.13
CA GLY A 498 -7.45 -12.04 15.84
C GLY A 498 -6.72 -11.92 14.50
N THR A 499 -7.08 -10.97 13.62
CA THR A 499 -6.41 -10.78 12.33
C THR A 499 -5.18 -9.88 12.38
N SER A 500 -4.98 -9.11 13.46
CA SER A 500 -3.94 -8.07 13.56
C SER A 500 -2.50 -8.56 13.37
N SER A 501 -2.22 -9.84 13.62
CA SER A 501 -0.89 -10.44 13.40
C SER A 501 -0.63 -10.84 11.94
N HIS A 502 -1.68 -10.95 11.12
CA HIS A 502 -1.60 -11.43 9.73
C HIS A 502 -2.13 -10.40 8.72
N TRP A 503 -2.85 -9.38 9.18
CA TRP A 503 -3.53 -8.41 8.34
C TRP A 503 -3.52 -7.01 8.95
N PHE A 504 -2.82 -6.11 8.24
CA PHE A 504 -2.71 -4.68 8.52
C PHE A 504 -2.73 -3.97 7.16
N PRO A 505 -3.91 -3.86 6.53
CA PRO A 505 -4.03 -3.48 5.11
C PRO A 505 -3.75 -2.00 4.87
N LEU A 506 -4.03 -1.17 5.87
CA LEU A 506 -3.74 0.25 5.89
C LEU A 506 -2.40 0.37 6.60
N ALA A 507 -1.34 0.74 5.87
CA ALA A 507 0.03 0.80 6.38
C ALA A 507 0.27 1.95 7.38
N GLY A 508 -0.74 2.31 8.17
CA GLY A 508 -0.68 3.28 9.26
C GLY A 508 -0.70 2.56 10.59
N GLY A 509 0.41 2.66 11.32
CA GLY A 509 0.49 2.29 12.73
C GLY A 509 1.53 3.15 13.37
#